data_AF-A0A534V9P4-F1
#
_entry.id   AF-A0A534V9P4-F1
#
_cell.length_a   1.000
_cell.length_b   1.000
_cell.length_c   1.000
_cell.angle_alpha   90.00
_cell.angle_beta   90.00
_cell.angle_gamma   90.00
#
_symmetry.space_group_name_H-M   'P 1'
#
loop_
_entity.id
_entity.type
_entity.pdbx_description
1 polymer ?
#
loop_
_entity_poly.entity_id
_entity_poly.type
_entity_poly.pdbx_seq_one_letter_code
_entity_poly.pdbx_strand_id
1 'polypeptide(L)' 'MDFSFSRAELGFAEEARAWLEANLPAAWRRDHCWTRVEEPMWLEIARAWQRLLHHGGWAAVAWPREHGGRAATPV' A
#
# COMPACT_ATOMS: atom_id res chain seq x y z
N MET A 1 11.25 19.78 -20.64
CA MET A 1 11.14 18.54 -19.85
C MET A 1 9.66 18.33 -19.61
N ASP A 2 9.16 17.14 -19.91
CA ASP A 2 7.76 16.76 -19.72
C ASP A 2 7.65 15.98 -18.40
N PHE A 3 6.68 16.35 -17.57
CA PHE A 3 6.41 15.75 -16.26
C PHE A 3 5.03 15.07 -16.21
N SER A 4 4.39 14.91 -17.36
CA SER A 4 3.13 14.17 -17.44
C SER A 4 3.35 12.68 -17.23
N PHE A 5 2.41 12.04 -16.54
CA PHE A 5 2.44 10.59 -16.35
C PHE A 5 2.04 9.87 -17.63
N SER A 6 2.70 8.75 -17.91
CA SER A 6 2.30 7.85 -18.99
C SER A 6 0.96 7.18 -18.69
N ARG A 7 0.28 6.65 -19.72
CA ARG A 7 -0.97 5.90 -19.52
C ARG A 7 -0.79 4.68 -18.63
N ALA A 8 0.39 4.05 -18.66
CA ALA A 8 0.70 2.91 -17.82
C ALA A 8 0.80 3.31 -16.34
N GLU A 9 1.45 4.44 -16.05
CA GLU A 9 1.54 4.99 -14.69
C GLU A 9 0.17 5.40 -14.14
N LEU A 10 -0.66 6.04 -14.96
CA LEU A 10 -2.03 6.39 -14.56
C LEU A 10 -2.87 5.15 -14.25
N GLY A 11 -2.78 4.11 -15.10
CA GLY A 11 -3.48 2.85 -14.85
C GLY A 11 -3.01 2.15 -13.57
N PHE A 12 -1.71 2.16 -13.28
CA PHE A 12 -1.17 1.63 -12.03
C PHE A 12 -1.67 2.44 -10.82
N ALA A 13 -1.71 3.77 -10.92
CA ALA A 13 -2.20 4.64 -9.86
C ALA A 13 -3.70 4.42 -9.57
N GLU A 14 -4.52 4.20 -10.62
CA GLU A 14 -5.94 3.84 -10.47
C GLU A 14 -6.12 2.51 -9.77
N GLU A 15 -5.36 1.48 -10.17
CA GLU A 15 -5.40 0.18 -9.52
C GLU A 15 -5.02 0.27 -8.03
N ALA A 16 -3.95 1.00 -7.71
CA ALA A 16 -3.52 1.20 -6.34
C ALA A 16 -4.58 1.93 -5.51
N ARG A 17 -5.21 2.97 -6.06
CA ARG A 17 -6.28 3.72 -5.39
C ARG A 17 -7.48 2.83 -5.09
N ALA A 18 -7.96 2.08 -6.08
CA ALA A 18 -9.10 1.19 -5.93
C ALA A 18 -8.83 0.10 -4.87
N TRP A 19 -7.62 -0.47 -4.86
CA TRP A 19 -7.24 -1.46 -3.87
C TRP A 19 -7.21 -0.87 -2.45
N LEU A 20 -6.62 0.33 -2.28
CA LEU A 20 -6.59 1.03 -1.00
C LEU A 20 -8.00 1.37 -0.50
N GLU A 21 -8.88 1.88 -1.36
CA GLU A 21 -10.26 2.20 -0.97
C GLU A 21 -11.01 0.98 -0.42
N ALA A 22 -10.85 -0.17 -1.07
CA ALA A 22 -11.49 -1.42 -0.68
C ALA A 22 -10.89 -2.06 0.59
N ASN A 23 -9.57 -1.89 0.84
CA ASN A 23 -8.86 -2.67 1.86
C ASN A 23 -8.36 -1.86 3.06
N LEU A 24 -8.25 -0.53 2.96
CA LEU A 24 -7.66 0.31 4.01
C LEU A 24 -8.52 0.24 5.30
N PRO A 25 -7.99 -0.31 6.41
CA PRO A 25 -8.76 -0.43 7.64
C PRO A 25 -9.12 0.97 8.18
N ALA A 26 -10.34 1.12 8.72
CA ALA A 26 -10.84 2.41 9.19
C ALA A 26 -9.92 3.08 10.23
N ALA A 27 -9.22 2.27 11.04
CA ALA A 27 -8.31 2.77 12.06
C ALA A 27 -7.07 3.49 11.47
N TRP A 28 -6.70 3.19 10.22
CA TRP A 28 -5.64 3.89 9.48
C TRP A 28 -6.09 5.25 8.92
N ARG A 29 -7.40 5.52 8.85
CA ARG A 29 -7.94 6.82 8.40
C ARG A 29 -7.97 7.88 9.51
N ARG A 30 -7.57 7.51 10.73
CA ARG A 30 -7.52 8.42 11.89
C ARG A 30 -6.20 9.17 11.93
N ASP A 31 -6.25 10.41 12.43
CA ASP A 31 -5.05 11.22 12.62
C ASP A 31 -4.06 10.56 13.59
N HIS A 32 -2.77 10.76 13.31
CA HIS A 32 -1.67 10.27 14.14
C HIS A 32 -1.67 8.75 14.34
N CYS A 33 -2.28 7.98 13.44
CA CYS A 33 -2.30 6.52 13.54
C CYS A 33 -0.86 5.94 13.55
N TRP A 34 0.08 6.56 12.85
CA TRP A 34 1.49 6.15 12.78
C TRP A 34 2.29 6.31 14.09
N THR A 35 1.79 7.09 15.07
CA THR A 35 2.53 7.40 16.31
C THR A 35 1.99 6.65 17.53
N ARG A 36 0.98 5.80 17.38
CA ARG A 36 0.32 5.06 18.48
C ARG A 36 0.94 3.69 18.77
N VAL A 37 2.23 3.52 18.47
CA VAL A 37 2.94 2.22 18.53
C VAL A 37 2.92 1.60 19.94
N GLU A 38 2.80 2.42 20.98
CA GLU A 38 2.77 1.98 22.38
C GLU A 38 1.41 1.39 22.81
N GLU A 39 0.34 1.56 22.03
CA GLU A 39 -0.97 0.97 22.31
C GLU A 39 -0.99 -0.50 21.83
N PRO A 40 -1.17 -1.52 22.70
CA PRO A 40 -1.12 -2.93 22.29
C PRO A 40 -2.14 -3.30 21.21
N MET A 41 -3.32 -2.68 21.23
CA MET A 41 -4.34 -2.84 20.20
C MET A 41 -3.86 -2.35 18.82
N TRP A 42 -2.99 -1.35 18.78
CA TRP A 42 -2.47 -0.80 17.54
C TRP A 42 -1.49 -1.75 16.84
N LEU A 43 -0.71 -2.51 17.62
CA LEU A 43 0.19 -3.53 17.07
C LEU A 43 -0.57 -4.59 16.28
N GLU A 44 -1.73 -5.03 16.78
CA GLU A 44 -2.56 -6.02 16.08
C GLU A 44 -3.17 -5.46 14.80
N ILE A 45 -3.63 -4.20 14.82
CA ILE A 45 -4.12 -3.50 13.62
C ILE A 45 -3.01 -3.37 12.58
N ALA A 46 -1.78 -3.04 13.02
CA ALA A 46 -0.63 -2.93 12.15
C ALA A 46 -0.24 -4.28 11.52
N ARG A 47 -0.23 -5.36 12.32
CA ARG A 47 -0.01 -6.73 11.82
C ARG A 47 -1.07 -7.16 10.81
N ALA A 48 -2.34 -6.88 11.10
CA ALA A 48 -3.44 -7.16 10.16
C ALA A 48 -3.27 -6.40 8.83
N TRP A 49 -2.86 -5.14 8.90
CA TRP A 49 -2.60 -4.33 7.72
C TRP A 49 -1.43 -4.86 6.88
N GLN A 50 -0.30 -5.20 7.51
CA GLN A 50 0.84 -5.80 6.81
C GLN A 50 0.48 -7.11 6.11
N ARG A 51 -0.38 -7.94 6.72
CA ARG A 51 -0.91 -9.17 6.10
C ARG A 51 -1.73 -8.89 4.85
N LEU A 52 -2.60 -7.87 4.87
CA LEU A 52 -3.38 -7.46 3.70
C LEU A 52 -2.48 -6.94 2.57
N LEU A 53 -1.51 -6.09 2.89
CA LEU A 53 -0.52 -5.60 1.93
C LEU A 53 0.26 -6.76 1.28
N HIS A 54 0.74 -7.70 2.08
CA HIS A 54 1.45 -8.88 1.57
C HIS A 54 0.57 -9.71 0.64
N HIS A 55 -0.67 -10.01 1.04
CA HIS A 55 -1.60 -10.79 0.22
C HIS A 55 -1.95 -10.09 -1.11
N GLY A 56 -2.01 -8.76 -1.13
CA GLY A 56 -2.25 -7.99 -2.35
C GLY A 56 -1.00 -7.67 -3.18
N GLY A 57 0.19 -8.10 -2.76
CA GLY A 57 1.48 -7.76 -3.40
C GLY A 57 1.90 -6.30 -3.21
N TRP A 58 1.28 -5.57 -2.28
CA TRP A 58 1.53 -4.15 -2.04
C TRP A 58 2.58 -3.87 -0.97
N ALA A 59 3.02 -4.89 -0.22
CA ALA A 59 4.04 -4.73 0.82
C ALA A 59 5.44 -4.39 0.24
N ALA A 60 5.75 -4.88 -0.96
CA ALA A 60 7.02 -4.68 -1.64
C ALA A 60 6.81 -4.47 -3.15
N VAL A 61 6.12 -3.38 -3.52
CA VAL A 61 5.67 -3.15 -4.91
C VAL A 61 6.80 -3.18 -5.94
N ALA A 62 8.00 -2.76 -5.56
CA ALA A 62 9.17 -2.73 -6.46
C ALA A 62 9.86 -4.10 -6.62
N TRP A 63 9.57 -5.08 -5.77
CA TRP A 63 10.19 -6.40 -5.88
C TRP A 63 9.65 -7.19 -7.06
N PRO A 64 10.44 -8.14 -7.61
CA PRO A 64 9.97 -9.06 -8.64
C PRO A 64 8.74 -9.87 -8.19
N ARG A 65 7.93 -10.30 -9.16
CA ARG A 65 6.67 -11.03 -8.90
C ARG A 65 6.92 -12.41 -8.28
N GLU A 66 8.03 -13.06 -8.62
CA GLU A 66 8.48 -14.33 -8.04
C GLU A 66 8.78 -14.23 -6.54
N HIS A 67 8.96 -13.01 -6.03
CA HIS A 67 9.15 -12.73 -4.60
C HIS A 67 7.90 -12.10 -3.95
N GLY A 68 6.76 -12.11 -4.64
CA GLY A 68 5.49 -11.57 -4.14
C GLY A 68 5.34 -10.05 -4.30
N GLY A 69 6.24 -9.39 -5.03
CA GLY A 69 6.12 -7.99 -5.40
C GLY A 69 5.32 -7.76 -6.68
N ARG A 70 5.35 -6.54 -7.21
CA ARG A 70 4.62 -6.14 -8.43
C ARG A 70 5.52 -5.67 -9.57
N ALA A 71 6.83 -5.71 -9.38
CA ALA A 71 7.86 -5.21 -10.30
C ALA A 71 7.62 -3.75 -10.73
N ALA A 72 7.10 -2.93 -9.81
CA ALA A 72 6.90 -1.50 -10.06
C ALA A 72 8.26 -0.78 -10.17
N THR A 73 8.39 0.12 -11.13
CA THR A 73 9.59 0.95 -11.32
C THR A 73 9.33 2.38 -10.84
N PRO A 74 10.37 3.10 -10.40
CA PRO A 74 10.29 4.55 -10.24
C PRO A 74 9.91 5.23 -11.56
N VAL A 75 9.26 6.39 -11.45
CA VAL A 75 9.00 7.33 -12.56
C VAL A 75 10.18 8.28 -12.69
#